data_AF-A0A0A0LJT5-F1
#
_entry.id   AF-A0A0A0LJT5-F1
#
_cell.length_a   1.000
_cell.length_b   1.000
_cell.length_c   1.000
_cell.angle_alpha   90.00
_cell.angle_beta   90.00
_cell.angle_gamma   90.00
#
_symmetry.space_group_name_H-M   'P 1'
#
loop_
_entity.id
_entity.type
_entity.pdbx_description
1 polymer ?
#
loop_
_entity_poly.entity_id
_entity_poly.type
_entity_poly.pdbx_seq_one_letter_code
_entity_poly.pdbx_strand_id
1 'polypeptide(L)'
;MQLEEVKAAVGALWNTRGLNWPSAFEQRRQKAGDLDLLDWLRAMFGFQRDNVRNQREHLILLLANSHIRLHPKPEPLNKLDERAVDAVMNKLFKNYKTWCKFLGRKHSLRLPQGELEIQQRKILYMGLYLLIWGEAANVRFMPECLSYIFHNMAYELHGLLAGNVSIVTGENIKPSYGGDDEAFLRKVITPLYRVIEKEAKKSQNGKAPHSVWCNYDDLNEYFWSSDCFSLGWPMRDDGEFFKSTRDLAQGRKGPQRKSGSTGKSYFVETRTFWHTFRSFDRLWTFYVLALQAMAIGAWKGVSPLEIFQKDVLYALSSIFITAAVLRLLQSILDLALNFPGFHRWKFTDVLRNILKVIVSLGWAVALPLCYLHTFKMASEKFRDVLSFLNPLRGIPPLYIMAVALYLLPNLLAAVLFIFPMLRRWIENSDWHIIRFLLWWSQPRIYVGRGMHESQFSLIKYTIFWVSLLCCKFAFSYFVQIKPLVKPTKDIMNIHRVEYEWHEFFPKAKHNYGAVVSLWMPVILVYFMDTQIWYAIFSTIYGGFIGACDRLGEIRTLGMLRSRFQSLPGAFNTYLVPSDKSKKRGFSFSKRFDEITTNRRSEAAKFAQLWNEVICSFREEDLISDRKGCVN
;
A
#
# COMPACT_ATOMS: atom_id res chain seq x y z
N MET A 1 27.12 2.98 -40.76
CA MET A 1 25.75 3.30 -40.28
C MET A 1 24.97 3.91 -41.44
N GLN A 2 23.78 3.37 -41.76
CA GLN A 2 23.00 3.78 -42.94
C GLN A 2 21.96 4.89 -42.64
N LEU A 3 21.50 5.04 -41.39
CA LEU A 3 20.51 6.04 -41.00
C LEU A 3 21.18 7.38 -40.61
N GLU A 4 20.70 8.48 -41.19
CA GLU A 4 21.26 9.83 -40.99
C GLU A 4 21.08 10.33 -39.54
N GLU A 5 19.99 9.96 -38.87
CA GLU A 5 19.71 10.34 -37.48
C GLU A 5 20.67 9.68 -36.49
N VAL A 6 21.11 8.46 -36.79
CA VAL A 6 22.12 7.75 -35.99
C VAL A 6 23.49 8.39 -36.22
N LYS A 7 23.83 8.77 -37.46
CA LYS A 7 25.05 9.53 -37.76
C LYS A 7 25.07 10.87 -37.02
N ALA A 8 23.94 11.56 -36.98
CA ALA A 8 23.77 12.82 -36.25
C ALA A 8 24.04 12.66 -34.74
N ALA A 9 23.47 11.61 -34.12
CA ALA A 9 23.69 11.31 -32.71
C ALA A 9 25.17 10.93 -32.43
N VAL A 10 25.78 10.08 -33.27
CA VAL A 10 27.21 9.71 -33.14
C VAL A 10 28.11 10.93 -33.30
N GLY A 11 27.85 11.78 -34.28
CA GLY A 11 28.59 13.02 -34.49
C GLY A 11 28.53 13.95 -33.27
N ALA A 12 27.38 14.02 -32.60
CA ALA A 12 27.23 14.80 -31.36
C ALA A 12 28.05 14.20 -30.19
N LEU A 13 28.16 12.88 -30.08
CA LEU A 13 29.00 12.20 -29.08
C LEU A 13 30.50 12.36 -29.33
N TRP A 14 30.93 12.59 -30.57
CA TRP A 14 32.33 12.82 -30.93
C TRP A 14 32.81 14.25 -30.70
N ASN A 15 31.92 15.18 -30.30
CA ASN A 15 32.31 16.54 -29.97
C ASN A 15 33.08 16.61 -28.64
N THR A 16 34.39 16.36 -28.68
CA THR A 16 35.29 16.38 -27.50
C THR A 16 36.06 17.70 -27.35
N ARG A 17 35.64 18.75 -28.07
CA ARG A 17 36.29 20.08 -28.01
C ARG A 17 36.25 20.63 -26.58
N GLY A 18 37.37 21.19 -26.12
CA GLY A 18 37.49 21.80 -24.79
C GLY A 18 37.60 20.82 -23.62
N LEU A 19 37.70 19.50 -23.86
CA LEU A 19 37.90 18.51 -22.81
C LEU A 19 39.39 18.24 -22.53
N ASN A 20 39.76 18.34 -21.25
CA ASN A 20 41.10 18.00 -20.79
C ASN A 20 41.18 16.48 -20.53
N TRP A 21 42.07 15.80 -21.24
CA TRP A 21 42.29 14.36 -21.12
C TRP A 21 43.45 14.04 -20.17
N PRO A 22 43.35 12.97 -19.35
CA PRO A 22 44.49 12.49 -18.57
C PRO A 22 45.64 12.02 -19.47
N SER A 23 46.87 12.45 -19.18
CA SER A 23 48.06 12.22 -20.02
C SER A 23 48.41 10.74 -20.27
N ALA A 24 47.98 9.84 -19.39
CA ALA A 24 48.25 8.40 -19.47
C ALA A 24 47.11 7.57 -20.11
N PHE A 25 45.96 8.17 -20.41
CA PHE A 25 44.76 7.42 -20.80
C PHE A 25 44.74 7.09 -22.31
N GLU A 26 44.81 5.81 -22.66
CA GLU A 26 44.67 5.29 -24.04
C GLU A 26 45.35 6.14 -25.14
N GLN A 27 46.61 6.52 -24.93
CA GLN A 27 47.36 7.46 -25.78
C GLN A 27 47.30 7.15 -27.28
N ARG A 28 47.27 5.87 -27.67
CA ARG A 28 47.16 5.46 -29.09
C ARG A 28 45.80 5.83 -29.70
N ARG A 29 44.69 5.60 -28.98
CA ARG A 29 43.34 5.94 -29.44
C ARG A 29 43.09 7.45 -29.38
N GLN A 30 43.68 8.13 -28.41
CA GLN A 30 43.63 9.58 -28.33
C GLN A 30 44.33 10.24 -29.54
N LYS A 31 45.52 9.73 -29.93
CA LYS A 31 46.23 10.19 -31.14
C LYS A 31 45.48 9.86 -32.44
N ALA A 32 44.70 8.77 -32.46
CA ALA A 32 43.87 8.39 -33.60
C ALA A 32 42.56 9.21 -33.70
N GLY A 33 42.16 9.93 -32.65
CA GLY A 33 40.89 10.66 -32.62
C GLY A 33 39.66 9.78 -32.39
N ASP A 34 39.85 8.54 -31.93
CA ASP A 34 38.79 7.52 -31.79
C ASP A 34 38.05 7.57 -30.43
N LEU A 35 38.17 8.67 -29.69
CA LEU A 35 37.61 8.84 -28.35
C LEU A 35 36.40 9.78 -28.36
N ASP A 36 35.37 9.39 -27.62
CA ASP A 36 34.11 10.14 -27.53
C ASP A 36 33.86 10.71 -26.11
N LEU A 37 32.76 11.45 -25.95
CA LEU A 37 32.36 12.04 -24.67
C LEU A 37 32.23 11.01 -23.53
N LEU A 38 31.82 9.77 -23.82
CA LEU A 38 31.66 8.74 -22.78
C LEU A 38 32.99 8.08 -22.42
N ASP A 39 33.92 7.94 -23.38
CA ASP A 39 35.29 7.53 -23.08
C ASP A 39 35.99 8.59 -22.19
N TRP A 40 35.65 9.88 -22.33
CA TRP A 40 36.12 10.92 -21.41
C TRP A 40 35.53 10.75 -20.01
N LEU A 41 34.22 10.51 -19.89
CA LEU A 41 33.58 10.22 -18.59
C LEU A 41 34.19 8.98 -17.93
N ARG A 42 34.54 7.96 -18.72
CA ARG A 42 35.26 6.77 -18.25
C ARG A 42 36.61 7.14 -17.66
N ALA A 43 37.40 7.93 -18.38
CA ALA A 43 38.72 8.35 -17.94
C ALA A 43 38.68 9.15 -16.64
N MET A 44 37.69 10.03 -16.50
CA MET A 44 37.59 10.91 -15.32
C MET A 44 37.04 10.16 -14.10
N PHE A 45 35.95 9.39 -14.24
CA PHE A 45 35.24 8.80 -13.10
C PHE A 45 35.52 7.31 -12.87
N GLY A 46 36.24 6.64 -13.78
CA GLY A 46 36.64 5.24 -13.61
C GLY A 46 35.48 4.25 -13.80
N PHE A 47 34.64 4.45 -14.81
CA PHE A 47 33.57 3.51 -15.18
C PHE A 47 34.13 2.26 -15.90
N GLN A 48 33.40 1.15 -15.86
CA GLN A 48 33.75 -0.07 -16.57
C GLN A 48 33.63 0.10 -18.08
N ARG A 49 34.59 -0.48 -18.83
CA ARG A 49 34.66 -0.37 -20.29
C ARG A 49 33.41 -0.90 -21.00
N ASP A 50 32.89 -2.04 -20.56
CA ASP A 50 31.72 -2.66 -21.19
C ASP A 50 30.42 -1.92 -20.84
N ASN A 51 30.31 -1.37 -19.63
CA ASN A 51 29.21 -0.46 -19.28
C ASN A 51 29.19 0.77 -20.21
N VAL A 52 30.36 1.37 -20.45
CA VAL A 52 30.49 2.51 -21.37
C VAL A 52 30.04 2.17 -22.79
N ARG A 53 30.43 0.99 -23.31
CA ARG A 53 30.00 0.52 -24.64
C ARG A 53 28.48 0.35 -24.71
N ASN A 54 27.88 -0.27 -23.70
CA ASN A 54 26.44 -0.51 -23.65
C ASN A 54 25.64 0.79 -23.53
N GLN A 55 26.06 1.70 -22.64
CA GLN A 55 25.36 2.99 -22.46
C GLN A 55 25.58 3.94 -23.62
N ARG A 56 26.70 3.83 -24.34
CA ARG A 56 26.94 4.56 -25.61
C ARG A 56 25.89 4.21 -26.64
N GLU A 57 25.70 2.93 -26.92
CA GLU A 57 24.68 2.46 -27.87
C GLU A 57 23.28 2.89 -27.43
N HIS A 58 22.97 2.72 -26.14
CA HIS A 58 21.68 3.12 -25.59
C HIS A 58 21.41 4.62 -25.73
N LEU A 59 22.37 5.49 -25.42
CA LEU A 59 22.23 6.94 -25.54
C LEU A 59 22.06 7.37 -27.01
N ILE A 60 22.83 6.78 -27.93
CA ILE A 60 22.71 7.02 -29.37
C ILE A 60 21.29 6.70 -29.83
N LEU A 61 20.76 5.53 -29.45
CA LEU A 61 19.41 5.11 -29.82
C LEU A 61 18.34 6.02 -29.22
N LEU A 62 18.49 6.46 -27.97
CA LEU A 62 17.55 7.39 -27.33
C LEU A 62 17.50 8.75 -28.07
N LEU A 63 18.67 9.29 -28.42
CA LEU A 63 18.78 10.56 -29.13
C LEU A 63 18.24 10.44 -30.55
N ALA A 64 18.62 9.40 -31.30
CA ALA A 64 18.13 9.16 -32.66
C ALA A 64 16.61 8.95 -32.70
N ASN A 65 16.06 8.19 -31.75
CA ASN A 65 14.62 7.97 -31.63
C ASN A 65 13.85 9.23 -31.26
N SER A 66 14.44 10.13 -30.46
CA SER A 66 13.81 11.42 -30.18
C SER A 66 13.91 12.37 -31.37
N HIS A 67 15.02 12.32 -32.11
CA HIS A 67 15.29 13.13 -33.28
C HIS A 67 14.32 12.86 -34.43
N ILE A 68 14.07 11.57 -34.74
CA ILE A 68 13.16 11.16 -35.82
C ILE A 68 11.70 11.53 -35.54
N ARG A 69 11.31 11.69 -34.27
CA ARG A 69 9.95 12.02 -33.83
C ARG A 69 9.65 13.52 -33.81
N LEU A 70 10.63 14.38 -34.14
CA LEU A 70 10.44 15.82 -34.15
C LEU A 70 9.55 16.28 -35.32
N HIS A 71 8.63 17.19 -35.02
CA HIS A 71 7.80 17.89 -35.99
C HIS A 71 7.87 19.41 -35.75
N PRO A 72 8.24 20.22 -36.75
CA PRO A 72 8.74 19.84 -38.09
C PRO A 72 10.07 19.08 -38.02
N LYS A 73 10.34 18.28 -39.06
CA LYS A 73 11.58 17.51 -39.17
C LYS A 73 12.80 18.46 -39.15
N PRO A 74 13.91 18.04 -38.51
CA PRO A 74 15.11 18.87 -38.43
C PRO A 74 15.81 18.97 -39.80
N GLU A 75 16.22 20.17 -40.18
CA GLU A 75 17.06 20.44 -41.34
C GLU A 75 18.36 21.12 -40.87
N PRO A 76 19.56 20.55 -41.09
CA PRO A 76 19.83 19.31 -41.82
C PRO A 76 19.73 18.03 -40.95
N LEU A 77 19.26 16.92 -41.53
CA LEU A 77 19.05 15.63 -40.85
C LEU A 77 20.32 14.97 -40.27
N ASN A 78 21.48 15.38 -40.77
CA ASN A 78 22.80 14.86 -40.36
C ASN A 78 23.36 15.57 -39.10
N LYS A 79 22.66 16.57 -38.56
CA LYS A 79 23.04 17.27 -37.32
C LYS A 79 21.95 17.05 -36.26
N LEU A 80 22.37 16.72 -35.04
CA LEU A 80 21.44 16.47 -33.95
C LEU A 80 20.77 17.78 -33.51
N ASP A 81 19.44 17.86 -33.68
CA ASP A 81 18.61 18.98 -33.23
C ASP A 81 18.56 19.08 -31.69
N GLU A 82 18.70 20.30 -31.16
CA GLU A 82 18.67 20.59 -29.74
C GLU A 82 17.33 20.22 -29.08
N ARG A 83 16.21 20.33 -29.82
CA ARG A 83 14.88 19.95 -29.33
C ARG A 83 14.81 18.48 -28.91
N ALA A 84 15.52 17.60 -29.63
CA ALA A 84 15.60 16.18 -29.28
C ALA A 84 16.43 15.98 -28.00
N VAL A 85 17.55 16.68 -27.88
CA VAL A 85 18.42 16.64 -26.69
C VAL A 85 17.64 17.10 -25.45
N ASP A 86 16.89 18.19 -25.56
CA ASP A 86 16.07 18.73 -24.47
C ASP A 86 14.92 17.82 -24.08
N ALA A 87 14.26 17.19 -25.04
CA ALA A 87 13.21 16.22 -24.77
C ALA A 87 13.74 15.04 -23.95
N VAL A 88 14.89 14.47 -24.35
CA VAL A 88 15.53 13.35 -23.64
C VAL A 88 16.02 13.80 -22.26
N MET A 89 16.70 14.94 -22.16
CA MET A 89 17.22 15.49 -20.92
C MET A 89 16.08 15.75 -19.90
N ASN A 90 14.99 16.38 -20.33
CA ASN A 90 13.86 16.67 -19.45
C ASN A 90 13.17 15.39 -18.97
N LYS A 91 13.10 14.35 -19.82
CA LYS A 91 12.54 13.06 -19.43
C LYS A 91 13.42 12.32 -18.44
N LEU A 92 14.74 12.23 -18.70
CA LEU A 92 15.69 11.55 -17.82
C LEU A 92 15.79 12.21 -16.44
N PHE A 93 15.87 13.54 -16.39
CA PHE A 93 16.07 14.27 -15.13
C PHE A 93 14.80 14.73 -14.43
N LYS A 94 13.60 14.32 -14.89
CA LYS A 94 12.33 14.69 -14.25
C LYS A 94 12.29 14.30 -12.77
N ASN A 95 12.68 13.07 -12.45
CA ASN A 95 12.69 12.56 -11.09
C ASN A 95 13.75 13.26 -10.24
N TYR A 96 14.97 13.42 -10.76
CA TYR A 96 16.05 14.14 -10.11
C TYR A 96 15.70 15.61 -9.78
N LYS A 97 15.10 16.35 -10.73
CA LYS A 97 14.63 17.74 -10.52
C LYS A 97 13.55 17.78 -9.43
N THR A 98 12.67 16.79 -9.39
CA THR A 98 11.60 16.69 -8.39
C THR A 98 12.17 16.39 -7.00
N TRP A 99 13.14 15.48 -6.92
CA TRP A 99 13.87 15.16 -5.68
C TRP A 99 14.65 16.37 -5.14
N CYS A 100 15.37 17.11 -6.00
CA CYS A 100 16.05 18.36 -5.59
C CYS A 100 15.05 19.40 -5.06
N LYS A 101 13.90 19.58 -5.73
CA LYS A 101 12.84 20.48 -5.30
C LYS A 101 12.23 20.05 -3.96
N PHE A 102 12.03 18.74 -3.76
CA PHE A 102 11.52 18.17 -2.51
C PHE A 102 12.47 18.47 -1.33
N LEU A 103 13.78 18.34 -1.54
CA LEU A 103 14.81 18.65 -0.54
C LEU A 103 15.12 20.15 -0.39
N GLY A 104 14.51 21.03 -1.18
CA GLY A 104 14.80 22.46 -1.18
C GLY A 104 16.21 22.83 -1.68
N ARG A 105 16.84 21.97 -2.49
CA ARG A 105 18.20 22.19 -3.04
C ARG A 105 18.14 22.58 -4.52
N LYS A 106 19.08 23.44 -4.95
CA LYS A 106 19.29 23.74 -6.38
C LYS A 106 19.91 22.52 -7.06
N HIS A 107 19.43 22.17 -8.25
CA HIS A 107 19.99 21.05 -9.03
C HIS A 107 21.40 21.36 -9.56
N SER A 108 22.25 20.35 -9.69
CA SER A 108 23.64 20.47 -10.16
C SER A 108 23.79 20.62 -11.68
N LEU A 109 22.68 20.57 -12.42
CA LEU A 109 22.64 20.74 -13.88
C LEU A 109 22.89 22.21 -14.25
N ARG A 110 24.16 22.62 -14.30
CA ARG A 110 24.58 23.97 -14.72
C ARG A 110 24.97 23.95 -16.19
N LEU A 111 24.41 24.87 -16.99
CA LEU A 111 24.66 25.01 -18.43
C LEU A 111 25.45 26.30 -18.71
N PRO A 112 26.37 26.31 -19.70
CA PRO A 112 27.11 27.50 -20.13
C PRO A 112 26.24 28.40 -21.02
N GLN A 113 26.78 29.55 -21.45
CA GLN A 113 26.05 30.53 -22.28
C GLN A 113 26.10 30.22 -23.79
N GLY A 114 27.06 29.42 -24.29
CA GLY A 114 27.20 29.12 -25.72
C GLY A 114 26.43 27.87 -26.19
N GLU A 115 25.71 27.96 -27.33
CA GLU A 115 24.85 26.89 -27.86
C GLU A 115 25.54 25.53 -28.07
N LEU A 116 26.74 25.50 -28.67
CA LEU A 116 27.49 24.26 -28.91
C LEU A 116 27.98 23.59 -27.61
N GLU A 117 28.37 24.40 -26.63
CA GLU A 117 28.81 23.92 -25.31
C GLU A 117 27.62 23.46 -24.47
N ILE A 118 26.45 24.07 -24.65
CA ILE A 118 25.20 23.65 -24.03
C ILE A 118 24.86 22.23 -24.48
N GLN A 119 24.86 21.95 -25.79
CA GLN A 119 24.54 20.62 -26.31
C GLN A 119 25.52 19.56 -25.78
N GLN A 120 26.82 19.83 -25.85
CA GLN A 120 27.86 18.94 -25.33
C GLN A 120 27.65 18.65 -23.84
N ARG A 121 27.36 19.68 -23.03
CA ARG A 121 27.17 19.52 -21.59
C ARG A 121 25.88 18.77 -21.24
N LYS A 122 24.80 18.97 -21.99
CA LYS A 122 23.56 18.18 -21.86
C LYS A 122 23.85 16.69 -22.10
N ILE A 123 24.60 16.36 -23.15
CA ILE A 123 25.00 14.99 -23.47
C ILE A 123 25.91 14.40 -22.38
N LEU A 124 26.87 15.17 -21.86
CA LEU A 124 27.72 14.72 -20.75
C LEU A 124 26.92 14.40 -19.48
N TYR A 125 25.95 15.24 -19.09
CA TYR A 125 25.09 14.91 -17.94
C TYR A 125 24.26 13.66 -18.18
N MET A 126 23.67 13.51 -19.38
CA MET A 126 22.88 12.32 -19.73
C MET A 126 23.76 11.05 -19.72
N GLY A 127 24.95 11.12 -20.32
CA GLY A 127 25.94 10.05 -20.30
C GLY A 127 26.34 9.68 -18.88
N LEU A 128 26.66 10.67 -18.04
CA LEU A 128 27.03 10.45 -16.64
C LEU A 128 25.92 9.72 -15.87
N TYR A 129 24.67 10.16 -16.01
CA TYR A 129 23.53 9.51 -15.35
C TYR A 129 23.34 8.07 -15.82
N LEU A 130 23.43 7.81 -17.12
CA LEU A 130 23.30 6.47 -17.69
C LEU A 130 24.45 5.55 -17.27
N LEU A 131 25.67 6.06 -17.16
CA LEU A 131 26.83 5.30 -16.68
C LEU A 131 26.67 4.93 -15.19
N ILE A 132 26.26 5.89 -14.35
CA ILE A 132 25.91 5.64 -12.93
C ILE A 132 24.83 4.56 -12.85
N TRP A 133 23.75 4.71 -13.63
CA TRP A 133 22.66 3.74 -13.65
C TRP A 133 23.13 2.36 -14.12
N GLY A 134 23.98 2.32 -15.15
CA GLY A 134 24.57 1.10 -15.71
C GLY A 134 25.37 0.29 -14.70
N GLU A 135 26.12 0.93 -13.81
CA GLU A 135 26.94 0.27 -12.79
C GLU A 135 26.26 0.13 -11.41
N ALA A 136 25.08 0.71 -11.20
CA ALA A 136 24.43 0.73 -9.89
C ALA A 136 23.94 -0.62 -9.36
N ALA A 137 23.89 -1.69 -10.16
CA ALA A 137 23.42 -3.03 -9.75
C ALA A 137 22.11 -2.98 -8.92
N ASN A 138 22.09 -3.52 -7.69
CA ASN A 138 20.93 -3.49 -6.80
C ASN A 138 20.56 -2.10 -6.28
N VAL A 139 21.47 -1.12 -6.31
CA VAL A 139 21.20 0.28 -5.92
C VAL A 139 20.22 0.95 -6.90
N ARG A 140 19.98 0.37 -8.09
CA ARG A 140 18.95 0.84 -9.03
C ARG A 140 17.54 0.88 -8.42
N PHE A 141 17.27 0.06 -7.40
CA PHE A 141 16.00 0.06 -6.68
C PHE A 141 15.89 1.18 -5.62
N MET A 142 16.92 2.02 -5.51
CA MET A 142 16.98 3.17 -4.59
C MET A 142 17.13 4.49 -5.39
N PRO A 143 16.05 4.99 -6.03
CA PRO A 143 16.14 6.11 -6.98
C PRO A 143 16.62 7.43 -6.36
N GLU A 144 16.38 7.66 -5.07
CA GLU A 144 16.84 8.84 -4.34
C GLU A 144 18.32 8.72 -3.97
N CYS A 145 18.80 7.51 -3.68
CA CYS A 145 20.23 7.22 -3.57
C CYS A 145 20.95 7.51 -4.90
N LEU A 146 20.39 7.06 -6.04
CA LEU A 146 20.93 7.39 -7.36
C LEU A 146 20.94 8.90 -7.63
N SER A 147 19.88 9.59 -7.21
CA SER A 147 19.79 11.05 -7.33
C SER A 147 20.86 11.76 -6.50
N TYR A 148 21.18 11.25 -5.31
CA TYR A 148 22.27 11.75 -4.47
C TYR A 148 23.65 11.54 -5.12
N ILE A 149 23.94 10.33 -5.63
CA ILE A 149 25.20 10.03 -6.34
C ILE A 149 25.34 10.95 -7.55
N PHE A 150 24.30 11.05 -8.38
CA PHE A 150 24.29 11.92 -9.54
C PHE A 150 24.45 13.40 -9.16
N HIS A 151 23.81 13.87 -8.09
CA HIS A 151 23.90 15.26 -7.64
C HIS A 151 25.35 15.69 -7.39
N ASN A 152 26.11 14.85 -6.69
CA ASN A 152 27.50 15.13 -6.35
C ASN A 152 28.43 14.97 -7.56
N MET A 153 28.27 13.89 -8.34
CA MET A 153 29.10 13.67 -9.54
C MET A 153 28.85 14.72 -10.63
N ALA A 154 27.61 15.19 -10.78
CA ALA A 154 27.29 16.29 -11.70
C ALA A 154 27.92 17.62 -11.24
N TYR A 155 28.02 17.85 -9.93
CA TYR A 155 28.72 19.01 -9.37
C TYR A 155 30.23 18.93 -9.66
N GLU A 156 30.85 17.76 -9.45
CA GLU A 156 32.26 17.53 -9.81
C GLU A 156 32.49 17.71 -11.31
N LEU A 157 31.64 17.12 -12.15
CA LEU A 157 31.69 17.28 -13.61
C LEU A 157 31.67 18.75 -14.02
N HIS A 158 30.81 19.58 -13.41
CA HIS A 158 30.80 21.01 -13.68
C HIS A 158 32.12 21.69 -13.29
N GLY A 159 32.69 21.34 -12.13
CA GLY A 159 33.99 21.84 -11.69
C GLY A 159 35.15 21.45 -12.62
N LEU A 160 35.15 20.21 -13.13
CA LEU A 160 36.12 19.71 -14.11
C LEU A 160 36.04 20.49 -15.42
N LEU A 161 34.83 20.73 -15.92
CA LEU A 161 34.60 21.48 -17.16
C LEU A 161 34.86 22.99 -17.02
N ALA A 162 34.83 23.54 -15.80
CA ALA A 162 35.16 24.93 -15.53
C ALA A 162 36.67 25.19 -15.45
N GLY A 163 37.51 24.14 -15.55
CA GLY A 163 38.96 24.27 -15.45
C GLY A 163 39.42 24.71 -14.06
N ASN A 164 38.64 24.42 -13.02
CA ASN A 164 39.00 24.80 -11.67
C ASN A 164 40.29 24.08 -11.26
N VAL A 165 41.31 24.87 -10.92
CA VAL A 165 42.59 24.40 -10.40
C VAL A 165 42.46 24.26 -8.89
N SER A 166 42.97 23.18 -8.33
CA SER A 166 43.02 22.99 -6.88
C SER A 166 43.88 24.09 -6.26
N ILE A 167 43.30 24.86 -5.35
CA ILE A 167 43.98 25.97 -4.64
C ILE A 167 45.21 25.44 -3.87
N VAL A 168 45.19 24.17 -3.47
CA VAL A 168 46.22 23.53 -2.63
C VAL A 168 47.33 22.88 -3.46
N THR A 169 47.01 22.30 -4.63
CA THR A 169 47.97 21.50 -5.40
C THR A 169 48.40 22.14 -6.72
N GLY A 170 47.74 23.20 -7.18
CA GLY A 170 48.06 23.84 -8.47
C GLY A 170 47.76 22.99 -9.71
N GLU A 171 47.26 21.76 -9.53
CA GLU A 171 46.82 20.86 -10.59
C GLU A 171 45.31 20.98 -10.85
N ASN A 172 44.86 20.56 -12.03
CA ASN A 172 43.44 20.40 -12.34
C ASN A 172 42.77 19.52 -11.26
N ILE A 173 41.61 19.95 -10.75
CA ILE A 173 40.85 19.17 -9.76
C ILE A 173 40.60 17.78 -10.33
N LYS A 174 40.96 16.72 -9.59
CA LYS A 174 40.56 15.35 -9.89
C LYS A 174 39.26 15.05 -9.16
N PRO A 175 38.35 14.25 -9.74
CA PRO A 175 37.12 13.86 -9.05
C PRO A 175 37.45 13.01 -7.83
N SER A 176 36.64 13.12 -6.78
CA SER A 176 36.88 12.53 -5.46
C SER A 176 37.11 11.01 -5.49
N TYR A 177 36.44 10.32 -6.42
CA TYR A 177 36.52 8.87 -6.57
C TYR A 177 37.17 8.41 -7.87
N GLY A 178 37.63 9.30 -8.74
CA GLY A 178 38.15 8.92 -10.05
C GLY A 178 39.67 8.75 -10.11
N GLY A 179 40.17 8.47 -11.30
CA GLY A 179 41.60 8.32 -11.60
C GLY A 179 42.10 6.87 -11.75
N ASP A 180 41.40 5.88 -11.19
CA ASP A 180 41.71 4.46 -11.36
C ASP A 180 40.65 3.76 -12.24
N ASP A 181 41.04 2.68 -12.92
CA ASP A 181 40.10 1.82 -13.63
C ASP A 181 39.11 1.16 -12.64
N GLU A 182 37.82 1.16 -12.98
CA GLU A 182 36.71 0.64 -12.17
C GLU A 182 36.54 1.31 -10.79
N ALA A 183 37.08 2.53 -10.62
CA ALA A 183 37.03 3.22 -9.34
C ALA A 183 35.59 3.52 -8.88
N PHE A 184 34.66 3.83 -9.79
CA PHE A 184 33.26 4.08 -9.45
C PHE A 184 32.61 2.86 -8.78
N LEU A 185 32.72 1.68 -9.42
CA LEU A 185 32.18 0.43 -8.89
C LEU A 185 32.79 0.08 -7.51
N ARG A 186 34.11 0.22 -7.37
CA ARG A 186 34.84 -0.17 -6.15
C ARG A 186 34.66 0.80 -4.99
N LYS A 187 34.70 2.11 -5.26
CA LYS A 187 34.71 3.16 -4.22
C LYS A 187 33.33 3.74 -3.92
N VAL A 188 32.38 3.69 -4.87
CA VAL A 188 31.02 4.24 -4.68
C VAL A 188 29.98 3.13 -4.50
N ILE A 189 29.85 2.22 -5.46
CA ILE A 189 28.77 1.22 -5.45
C ILE A 189 29.02 0.09 -4.44
N THR A 190 30.26 -0.42 -4.35
CA THR A 190 30.59 -1.55 -3.47
C THR A 190 30.31 -1.26 -1.99
N PRO A 191 30.66 -0.09 -1.40
CA PRO A 191 30.31 0.23 -0.02
C PRO A 191 28.79 0.26 0.22
N LEU A 192 28.02 0.85 -0.70
CA LEU A 192 26.56 0.90 -0.61
C LEU A 192 25.95 -0.51 -0.70
N TYR A 193 26.45 -1.34 -1.61
CA TYR A 193 26.02 -2.72 -1.76
C TYR A 193 26.30 -3.55 -0.50
N ARG A 194 27.46 -3.37 0.15
CA ARG A 194 27.80 -4.06 1.40
C ARG A 194 26.83 -3.74 2.54
N VAL A 195 26.32 -2.51 2.61
CA VAL A 195 25.27 -2.12 3.57
C VAL A 195 24.00 -2.91 3.28
N ILE A 196 23.54 -2.91 2.02
CA ILE A 196 22.34 -3.64 1.58
C ILE A 196 22.47 -5.13 1.87
N GLU A 197 23.61 -5.74 1.51
CA GLU A 197 23.87 -7.17 1.72
C GLU A 197 23.82 -7.53 3.20
N LYS A 198 24.44 -6.71 4.06
CA LYS A 198 24.49 -6.99 5.51
C LYS A 198 23.12 -6.82 6.16
N GLU A 199 22.35 -5.80 5.77
CA GLU A 199 20.97 -5.63 6.24
C GLU A 199 20.05 -6.74 5.74
N ALA A 200 20.17 -7.16 4.47
CA ALA A 200 19.41 -8.28 3.93
C ALA A 200 19.72 -9.60 4.67
N LYS A 201 20.98 -9.86 5.02
CA LYS A 201 21.37 -11.04 5.81
C LYS A 201 20.73 -11.08 7.21
N LYS A 202 20.41 -9.92 7.81
CA LYS A 202 19.70 -9.87 9.10
C LYS A 202 18.25 -10.40 9.01
N SER A 203 17.67 -10.49 7.82
CA SER A 203 16.32 -11.03 7.59
C SER A 203 16.19 -12.52 7.95
N GLN A 204 17.30 -13.28 7.98
CA GLN A 204 17.30 -14.73 8.22
C GLN A 204 16.28 -15.48 7.31
N ASN A 205 16.27 -15.16 6.02
CA ASN A 205 15.31 -15.69 5.03
C ASN A 205 13.83 -15.51 5.44
N GLY A 206 13.48 -14.35 5.99
CA GLY A 206 12.11 -14.00 6.37
C GLY A 206 11.66 -14.50 7.74
N LYS A 207 12.53 -15.16 8.50
CA LYS A 207 12.23 -15.60 9.88
C LYS A 207 12.37 -14.47 10.90
N ALA A 208 13.23 -13.47 10.63
CA ALA A 208 13.44 -12.37 11.55
C ALA A 208 12.26 -11.38 11.52
N PRO A 209 11.86 -10.82 12.67
CA PRO A 209 10.84 -9.78 12.69
C PRO A 209 11.30 -8.57 11.88
N HIS A 210 10.36 -7.98 11.13
CA HIS A 210 10.63 -6.83 10.26
C HIS A 210 11.11 -5.58 11.01
N SER A 211 11.12 -5.58 12.35
CA SER A 211 11.70 -4.50 13.15
C SER A 211 13.23 -4.53 13.23
N VAL A 212 13.87 -5.67 12.92
CA VAL A 212 15.30 -5.93 13.19
C VAL A 212 16.20 -5.73 11.97
N TRP A 213 15.64 -5.64 10.76
CA TRP A 213 16.41 -5.55 9.52
C TRP A 213 15.80 -4.56 8.54
N CYS A 214 16.62 -3.79 7.82
CA CYS A 214 16.15 -2.81 6.83
C CYS A 214 16.09 -3.40 5.41
N ASN A 215 15.03 -3.09 4.67
CA ASN A 215 14.97 -3.39 3.23
C ASN A 215 15.57 -2.24 2.39
N TYR A 216 15.58 -2.38 1.07
CA TYR A 216 16.08 -1.33 0.17
C TYR A 216 15.27 -0.04 0.25
N ASP A 217 13.97 -0.13 0.55
CA ASP A 217 13.06 1.02 0.70
C ASP A 217 13.40 1.84 1.96
N ASP A 218 13.59 1.15 3.09
CA ASP A 218 14.04 1.70 4.38
C ASP A 218 15.40 2.41 4.23
N LEU A 219 16.31 1.84 3.43
CA LEU A 219 17.61 2.45 3.14
C LEU A 219 17.50 3.65 2.18
N ASN A 220 16.58 3.59 1.22
CA ASN A 220 16.35 4.64 0.26
C ASN A 220 15.73 5.88 0.91
N GLU A 221 14.91 5.66 1.93
CA GLU A 221 14.28 6.71 2.73
C GLU A 221 15.28 7.63 3.43
N TYR A 222 16.51 7.16 3.73
CA TYR A 222 17.59 8.02 4.22
C TYR A 222 17.85 9.22 3.28
N PHE A 223 17.69 9.03 1.96
CA PHE A 223 17.89 10.05 0.93
C PHE A 223 16.67 10.97 0.72
N TRP A 224 15.61 10.81 1.53
CA TRP A 224 14.47 11.73 1.57
C TRP A 224 14.68 12.90 2.53
N SER A 225 15.65 12.82 3.44
CA SER A 225 16.01 13.94 4.31
C SER A 225 17.16 14.75 3.73
N SER A 226 17.19 16.06 4.01
CA SER A 226 18.37 16.90 3.77
C SER A 226 19.60 16.43 4.53
N ASP A 227 19.42 15.60 5.56
CA ASP A 227 20.50 15.02 6.35
C ASP A 227 21.36 14.05 5.53
N CYS A 228 20.89 13.55 4.39
CA CYS A 228 21.70 12.72 3.51
C CYS A 228 22.98 13.42 3.03
N PHE A 229 22.99 14.75 2.95
CA PHE A 229 24.20 15.51 2.60
C PHE A 229 25.26 15.50 3.70
N SER A 230 24.92 15.12 4.95
CA SER A 230 25.91 14.89 6.02
C SER A 230 26.83 13.71 5.74
N LEU A 231 26.41 12.78 4.88
CA LEU A 231 27.23 11.66 4.41
C LEU A 231 28.50 12.13 3.70
N GLY A 232 28.46 13.32 3.08
CA GLY A 232 29.59 13.92 2.37
C GLY A 232 29.92 13.27 1.02
N TRP A 233 30.78 13.96 0.26
CA TRP A 233 31.36 13.47 -0.99
C TRP A 233 32.84 13.86 -1.02
N PRO A 234 33.80 12.94 -0.79
CA PRO A 234 33.64 11.51 -0.54
C PRO A 234 32.73 11.16 0.65
N MET A 235 31.96 10.08 0.48
CA MET A 235 31.14 9.45 1.51
C MET A 235 31.99 9.06 2.71
N ARG A 236 31.57 9.51 3.89
CA ARG A 236 32.23 9.29 5.17
C ARG A 236 31.89 7.93 5.76
N ASP A 237 32.92 7.12 6.06
CA ASP A 237 32.76 5.80 6.70
C ASP A 237 32.20 5.86 8.13
N ASP A 238 32.27 7.02 8.79
CA ASP A 238 31.70 7.25 10.13
C ASP A 238 30.24 7.75 10.11
N GLY A 239 29.67 7.92 8.92
CA GLY A 239 28.29 8.38 8.72
C GLY A 239 27.23 7.38 9.23
N GLU A 240 26.03 7.89 9.51
CA GLU A 240 24.94 7.06 10.06
C GLU A 240 24.54 5.90 9.15
N PHE A 241 24.65 6.08 7.82
CA PHE A 241 24.32 5.10 6.80
C PHE A 241 25.24 3.87 6.83
N PHE A 242 26.52 4.03 7.20
CA PHE A 242 27.49 2.93 7.27
C PHE A 242 27.62 2.31 8.65
N LYS A 243 26.76 2.66 9.62
CA LYS A 243 26.78 2.07 10.97
C LYS A 243 26.73 0.54 10.97
N SER A 244 25.97 -0.04 10.04
CA SER A 244 25.84 -1.49 9.91
C SER A 244 27.15 -2.15 9.45
N THR A 245 27.98 -1.48 8.65
CA THR A 245 29.21 -2.04 8.07
C THR A 245 30.48 -1.74 8.89
N ARG A 246 30.40 -0.96 9.98
CA ARG A 246 31.57 -0.58 10.82
C ARG A 246 32.43 -1.75 11.32
N ASP A 247 31.86 -2.95 11.49
CA ASP A 247 32.61 -4.13 11.93
C ASP A 247 33.68 -4.61 10.92
N LEU A 248 33.61 -4.20 9.64
CA LEU A 248 34.59 -4.56 8.61
C LEU A 248 35.84 -3.66 8.64
N ALA A 249 35.72 -2.42 9.10
CA ALA A 249 36.82 -1.47 9.15
C ALA A 249 37.73 -1.70 10.37
N GLN A 250 37.19 -2.27 11.46
CA GLN A 250 38.00 -2.73 12.59
C GLN A 250 38.51 -4.14 12.28
N GLY A 251 39.75 -4.22 11.78
CA GLY A 251 40.46 -5.49 11.67
C GLY A 251 40.37 -6.29 12.97
N ARG A 252 40.34 -7.63 12.81
CA ARG A 252 40.20 -8.78 13.76
C ARG A 252 40.66 -8.69 15.25
N LYS A 253 40.97 -7.55 15.84
CA LYS A 253 41.53 -7.40 17.19
C LYS A 253 40.88 -6.30 18.07
N GLY A 254 39.67 -5.85 17.76
CA GLY A 254 38.88 -4.96 18.65
C GLY A 254 37.76 -5.72 19.36
N PRO A 255 37.34 -5.32 20.58
CA PRO A 255 36.16 -5.91 21.21
C PRO A 255 34.96 -5.70 20.29
N GLN A 256 34.22 -6.78 19.98
CA GLN A 256 33.00 -6.72 19.17
C GLN A 256 31.98 -5.78 19.83
N ARG A 257 31.99 -4.50 19.45
CA ARG A 257 30.86 -3.62 19.71
C ARG A 257 29.70 -4.13 18.87
N LYS A 258 28.54 -4.36 19.50
CA LYS A 258 27.31 -4.75 18.79
C LYS A 258 27.10 -3.79 17.62
N SER A 259 27.02 -4.35 16.41
CA SER A 259 26.72 -3.61 15.19
C SER A 259 25.46 -2.77 15.42
N GLY A 260 25.62 -1.44 15.42
CA GLY A 260 24.48 -0.54 15.51
C GLY A 260 23.63 -0.74 14.26
N SER A 261 22.35 -1.07 14.43
CA SER A 261 21.43 -1.04 13.29
C SER A 261 21.40 0.38 12.75
N THR A 262 21.50 0.55 11.42
CA THR A 262 20.86 1.68 10.75
C THR A 262 19.39 1.55 11.09
N GLY A 263 18.96 2.13 12.21
CA GLY A 263 17.62 1.89 12.74
C GLY A 263 16.58 2.18 11.68
N LYS A 264 15.50 1.38 11.63
CA LYS A 264 14.39 1.66 10.73
C LYS A 264 13.89 3.07 10.95
N SER A 265 13.95 3.87 9.91
CA SER A 265 13.79 5.30 10.06
C SER A 265 12.31 5.69 10.18
N TYR A 266 11.38 5.00 9.51
CA TYR A 266 9.99 5.51 9.48
C TYR A 266 8.87 4.46 9.61
N PHE A 267 9.07 3.18 9.26
CA PHE A 267 8.04 2.15 9.48
C PHE A 267 8.58 0.88 10.16
N VAL A 268 8.12 0.63 11.39
CA VAL A 268 8.42 -0.59 12.15
C VAL A 268 7.13 -1.36 12.37
N GLU A 269 6.89 -2.39 11.57
CA GLU A 269 5.78 -3.32 11.78
C GLU A 269 6.14 -4.27 12.94
N THR A 270 5.51 -4.10 14.10
CA THR A 270 5.51 -5.13 15.14
C THR A 270 4.41 -6.12 14.84
N ARG A 271 4.70 -7.42 14.87
CA ARG A 271 3.67 -8.47 14.69
C ARG A 271 3.43 -9.15 16.02
N THR A 272 2.21 -9.05 16.52
CA THR A 272 1.74 -9.63 17.79
C THR A 272 0.30 -10.10 17.60
N PHE A 273 -0.13 -11.12 18.36
CA PHE A 273 -1.50 -11.62 18.29
C PHE A 273 -2.56 -10.52 18.52
N TRP A 274 -2.26 -9.52 19.35
CA TRP A 274 -3.12 -8.35 19.59
C TRP A 274 -3.41 -7.52 18.33
N HIS A 275 -2.58 -7.60 17.29
CA HIS A 275 -2.87 -6.95 16.01
C HIS A 275 -4.08 -7.58 15.32
N THR A 276 -4.33 -8.89 15.48
CA THR A 276 -5.55 -9.52 14.95
C THR A 276 -6.80 -8.96 15.62
N PHE A 277 -6.76 -8.74 16.94
CA PHE A 277 -7.88 -8.13 17.66
C PHE A 277 -8.10 -6.66 17.24
N ARG A 278 -7.01 -5.90 17.10
CA ARG A 278 -7.02 -4.52 16.61
C ARG A 278 -7.58 -4.40 15.18
N SER A 279 -7.13 -5.25 14.27
CA SER A 279 -7.49 -5.15 12.83
C SER A 279 -8.94 -5.54 12.55
N PHE A 280 -9.54 -6.40 13.37
CA PHE A 280 -10.92 -6.86 13.22
C PHE A 280 -11.83 -6.38 14.37
N ASP A 281 -11.56 -5.19 14.90
CA ASP A 281 -12.26 -4.56 16.03
C ASP A 281 -13.80 -4.58 15.88
N ARG A 282 -14.31 -4.22 14.69
CA ARG A 282 -15.74 -4.14 14.42
C ARG A 282 -16.41 -5.50 14.48
N LEU A 283 -15.71 -6.53 14.00
CA LEU A 283 -16.18 -7.90 14.05
C LEU A 283 -16.26 -8.33 15.52
N TRP A 284 -15.16 -8.26 16.27
CA TRP A 284 -15.14 -8.68 17.68
C TRP A 284 -16.21 -7.95 18.51
N THR A 285 -16.32 -6.64 18.33
CA THR A 285 -17.34 -5.82 19.01
C THR A 285 -18.73 -6.31 18.67
N PHE A 286 -19.06 -6.47 17.39
CA PHE A 286 -20.38 -6.94 16.97
C PHE A 286 -20.73 -8.31 17.55
N TYR A 287 -19.80 -9.27 17.53
CA TYR A 287 -20.04 -10.62 18.04
C TYR A 287 -20.22 -10.67 19.57
N VAL A 288 -19.43 -9.90 20.33
CA VAL A 288 -19.55 -9.83 21.79
C VAL A 288 -20.88 -9.16 22.19
N LEU A 289 -21.26 -8.07 21.52
CA LEU A 289 -22.52 -7.38 21.80
C LEU A 289 -23.74 -8.26 21.44
N ALA A 290 -23.70 -8.97 20.31
CA ALA A 290 -24.75 -9.90 19.94
C ALA A 290 -24.86 -11.08 20.92
N LEU A 291 -23.73 -11.61 21.40
CA LEU A 291 -23.71 -12.67 22.42
C LEU A 291 -24.36 -12.19 23.73
N GLN A 292 -24.00 -11.00 24.20
CA GLN A 292 -24.60 -10.38 25.38
C GLN A 292 -26.11 -10.17 25.22
N ALA A 293 -26.56 -9.67 24.05
CA ALA A 293 -27.98 -9.49 23.75
C ALA A 293 -28.76 -10.81 23.85
N MET A 294 -28.23 -11.86 23.23
CA MET A 294 -28.84 -13.19 23.24
C MET A 294 -28.86 -13.79 24.66
N ALA A 295 -27.78 -13.64 25.42
CA ALA A 295 -27.70 -14.14 26.80
C ALA A 295 -28.73 -13.45 27.71
N ILE A 296 -28.89 -12.12 27.61
CA ILE A 296 -29.89 -11.36 28.36
C ILE A 296 -31.31 -11.80 27.99
N GLY A 297 -31.60 -11.90 26.69
CA GLY A 297 -32.90 -12.34 26.18
C GLY A 297 -33.26 -13.74 26.67
N ALA A 298 -32.30 -14.68 26.60
CA ALA A 298 -32.49 -16.05 27.06
C ALA A 298 -32.69 -16.13 28.59
N TRP A 299 -32.01 -15.29 29.37
CA TRP A 299 -32.13 -15.27 30.84
C TRP A 299 -33.51 -14.84 31.32
N LYS A 300 -34.12 -13.87 30.62
CA LYS A 300 -35.47 -13.36 30.90
C LYS A 300 -36.58 -14.27 30.34
N GLY A 301 -36.26 -15.26 29.51
CA GLY A 301 -37.20 -16.27 29.03
C GLY A 301 -38.19 -15.78 27.97
N VAL A 302 -37.90 -14.65 27.32
CA VAL A 302 -38.83 -13.96 26.41
C VAL A 302 -38.70 -14.48 24.97
N SER A 303 -39.81 -14.52 24.23
CA SER A 303 -39.83 -14.85 22.81
C SER A 303 -39.09 -13.75 22.00
N PRO A 304 -38.39 -14.05 20.89
CA PRO A 304 -37.68 -13.02 20.11
C PRO A 304 -38.57 -11.90 19.57
N LEU A 305 -39.89 -12.10 19.53
CA LEU A 305 -40.87 -11.12 19.07
C LEU A 305 -41.30 -10.13 20.16
N GLU A 306 -41.04 -10.45 21.45
CA GLU A 306 -41.42 -9.65 22.61
C GLU A 306 -40.23 -8.88 23.25
N ILE A 307 -39.10 -8.77 22.53
CA ILE A 307 -37.86 -8.12 23.00
C ILE A 307 -38.09 -6.66 23.47
N PHE A 308 -39.16 -6.01 23.00
CA PHE A 308 -39.53 -4.64 23.37
C PHE A 308 -40.27 -4.50 24.73
N GLN A 309 -40.33 -5.56 25.54
CA GLN A 309 -40.82 -5.47 26.92
C GLN A 309 -39.87 -4.63 27.80
N LYS A 310 -40.45 -3.85 28.74
CA LYS A 310 -39.74 -2.83 29.54
C LYS A 310 -38.51 -3.38 30.27
N ASP A 311 -38.64 -4.53 30.92
CA ASP A 311 -37.57 -5.13 31.73
C ASP A 311 -36.44 -5.71 30.89
N VAL A 312 -36.75 -6.16 29.66
CA VAL A 312 -35.77 -6.65 28.70
C VAL A 312 -35.03 -5.48 28.08
N LEU A 313 -35.73 -4.40 27.71
CA LEU A 313 -35.12 -3.20 27.12
C LEU A 313 -34.12 -2.53 28.07
N TYR A 314 -34.47 -2.39 29.35
CA TYR A 314 -33.54 -1.84 30.35
C TYR A 314 -32.28 -2.70 30.50
N ALA A 315 -32.42 -4.02 30.57
CA ALA A 315 -31.28 -4.94 30.64
C ALA A 315 -30.46 -4.93 29.33
N LEU A 316 -31.12 -4.94 28.17
CA LEU A 316 -30.52 -4.91 26.84
C LEU A 316 -29.72 -3.62 26.61
N SER A 317 -30.17 -2.52 27.20
CA SER A 317 -29.49 -1.24 27.10
C SER A 317 -28.08 -1.24 27.71
N SER A 318 -27.74 -2.23 28.56
CA SER A 318 -26.37 -2.44 29.08
C SER A 318 -25.34 -2.78 27.99
N ILE A 319 -25.78 -3.19 26.79
CA ILE A 319 -24.91 -3.45 25.63
C ILE A 319 -24.15 -2.18 25.23
N PHE A 320 -24.72 -0.99 25.41
CA PHE A 320 -24.01 0.24 25.08
C PHE A 320 -22.82 0.51 26.01
N ILE A 321 -22.90 0.07 27.27
CA ILE A 321 -21.80 0.15 28.23
C ILE A 321 -20.65 -0.74 27.78
N THR A 322 -20.93 -2.00 27.45
CA THR A 322 -19.92 -2.95 26.99
C THR A 322 -19.31 -2.51 25.65
N ALA A 323 -20.11 -1.94 24.74
CA ALA A 323 -19.61 -1.34 23.50
C ALA A 323 -18.62 -0.20 23.77
N ALA A 324 -18.88 0.67 24.75
CA ALA A 324 -17.97 1.75 25.12
C ALA A 324 -16.66 1.24 25.74
N VAL A 325 -16.73 0.20 26.59
CA VAL A 325 -15.52 -0.45 27.15
C VAL A 325 -14.68 -1.11 26.06
N LEU A 326 -15.30 -1.82 25.11
CA LEU A 326 -14.59 -2.42 23.98
C LEU A 326 -13.92 -1.35 23.08
N ARG A 327 -14.59 -0.20 22.89
CA ARG A 327 -14.02 0.93 22.14
C ARG A 327 -12.85 1.60 22.87
N LEU A 328 -12.88 1.63 24.21
CA LEU A 328 -11.75 2.07 25.02
C LEU A 328 -10.57 1.09 24.88
N LEU A 329 -10.83 -0.22 25.00
CA LEU A 329 -9.81 -1.25 24.79
C LEU A 329 -9.18 -1.14 23.40
N GLN A 330 -9.99 -0.96 22.35
CA GLN A 330 -9.51 -0.71 21.00
C GLN A 330 -8.60 0.52 20.94
N SER A 331 -9.02 1.65 21.54
CA SER A 331 -8.25 2.90 21.51
C SER A 331 -6.91 2.75 22.25
N ILE A 332 -6.88 1.97 23.34
CA ILE A 332 -5.65 1.65 24.08
C ILE A 332 -4.73 0.75 23.25
N LEU A 333 -5.28 -0.30 22.62
CA LEU A 333 -4.50 -1.17 21.71
C LEU A 333 -3.98 -0.40 20.50
N ASP A 334 -4.75 0.57 20.01
CA ASP A 334 -4.35 1.44 18.92
C ASP A 334 -3.11 2.26 19.27
N LEU A 335 -3.05 2.75 20.52
CA LEU A 335 -1.93 3.50 21.08
C LEU A 335 -0.73 2.60 21.40
N ALA A 336 -0.96 1.47 22.09
CA ALA A 336 0.10 0.58 22.57
C ALA A 336 0.84 -0.14 21.42
N LEU A 337 0.10 -0.65 20.43
CA LEU A 337 0.71 -1.42 19.33
C LEU A 337 1.44 -0.53 18.33
N ASN A 338 1.05 0.74 18.20
CA ASN A 338 1.74 1.72 17.38
C ASN A 338 2.86 2.47 18.13
N PHE A 339 3.03 2.24 19.45
CA PHE A 339 3.95 2.97 20.32
C PHE A 339 5.36 3.20 19.74
N PRO A 340 6.01 2.20 19.10
CA PRO A 340 7.35 2.38 18.51
C PRO A 340 7.39 3.42 17.38
N GLY A 341 6.26 3.69 16.71
CA GLY A 341 6.15 4.67 15.63
C GLY A 341 5.87 6.12 16.08
N PHE A 342 5.44 6.34 17.33
CA PHE A 342 4.98 7.67 17.79
C PHE A 342 6.09 8.71 17.88
N HIS A 343 7.35 8.30 18.08
CA HIS A 343 8.49 9.23 18.16
C HIS A 343 8.67 10.06 16.89
N ARG A 344 8.10 9.62 15.75
CA ARG A 344 8.29 10.27 14.44
C ARG A 344 6.99 10.61 13.73
N TRP A 345 5.83 10.41 14.38
CA TRP A 345 4.54 10.81 13.83
C TRP A 345 4.36 12.32 13.87
N LYS A 346 3.61 12.86 12.89
CA LYS A 346 3.15 14.24 12.96
C LYS A 346 2.35 14.43 14.24
N PHE A 347 2.57 15.55 14.93
CA PHE A 347 1.85 15.89 16.16
C PHE A 347 0.33 15.69 16.03
N THR A 348 -0.23 15.99 14.86
CA THR A 348 -1.65 15.77 14.54
C THR A 348 -2.10 14.31 14.64
N ASP A 349 -1.29 13.35 14.20
CA ASP A 349 -1.64 11.94 14.24
C ASP A 349 -1.53 11.37 15.67
N VAL A 350 -0.55 11.83 16.44
CA VAL A 350 -0.42 11.52 17.87
C VAL A 350 -1.61 12.06 18.65
N LEU A 351 -1.93 13.35 18.46
CA LEU A 351 -3.07 14.01 19.10
C LEU A 351 -4.39 13.31 18.82
N ARG A 352 -4.63 12.87 17.57
CA ARG A 352 -5.85 12.14 17.21
C ARG A 352 -6.03 10.87 18.05
N ASN A 353 -4.97 10.08 18.22
CA ASN A 353 -5.07 8.81 18.94
C ASN A 353 -5.24 9.03 20.45
N ILE A 354 -4.57 10.02 21.03
CA ILE A 354 -4.78 10.41 22.43
C ILE A 354 -6.23 10.89 22.63
N LEU A 355 -6.74 11.74 21.74
CA LEU A 355 -8.11 12.24 21.82
C LEU A 355 -9.15 11.11 21.69
N LYS A 356 -8.90 10.07 20.88
CA LYS A 356 -9.75 8.87 20.81
C LYS A 356 -9.79 8.11 22.15
N VAL A 357 -8.66 7.98 22.85
CA VAL A 357 -8.61 7.37 24.18
C VAL A 357 -9.40 8.20 25.19
N ILE A 358 -9.22 9.53 25.20
CA ILE A 358 -9.95 10.42 26.13
C ILE A 358 -11.46 10.35 25.90
N VAL A 359 -11.89 10.45 24.64
CA VAL A 359 -13.32 10.40 24.28
C VAL A 359 -13.92 9.02 24.60
N SER A 360 -13.22 7.93 24.31
CA SER A 360 -13.71 6.58 24.64
C SER A 360 -13.77 6.32 26.14
N LEU A 361 -12.79 6.82 26.91
CA LEU A 361 -12.80 6.76 28.38
C LEU A 361 -13.99 7.57 28.95
N GLY A 362 -14.24 8.77 28.42
CA GLY A 362 -15.37 9.59 28.79
C GLY A 362 -16.70 8.85 28.63
N TRP A 363 -16.92 8.17 27.50
CA TRP A 363 -18.12 7.35 27.29
C TRP A 363 -18.19 6.09 28.15
N ALA A 364 -17.05 5.44 28.39
CA ALA A 364 -16.97 4.25 29.24
C ALA A 364 -17.31 4.55 30.71
N VAL A 365 -17.13 5.80 31.17
CA VAL A 365 -17.52 6.26 32.51
C VAL A 365 -18.93 6.86 32.51
N ALA A 366 -19.26 7.70 31.53
CA ALA A 366 -20.55 8.40 31.48
C ALA A 366 -21.74 7.44 31.34
N LEU A 367 -21.64 6.39 30.50
CA LEU A 367 -22.74 5.45 30.29
C LEU A 367 -23.10 4.65 31.56
N PRO A 368 -22.16 4.02 32.28
CA PRO A 368 -22.45 3.38 33.57
C PRO A 368 -23.02 4.35 34.62
N LEU A 369 -22.48 5.57 34.71
CA LEU A 369 -22.97 6.57 35.67
C LEU A 369 -24.42 6.95 35.37
N CYS A 370 -24.76 7.19 34.11
CA CYS A 370 -26.14 7.46 33.69
C CYS A 370 -27.06 6.24 33.86
N TYR A 371 -26.52 5.02 33.79
CA TYR A 371 -27.27 3.77 33.97
C TYR A 371 -27.59 3.49 35.44
N LEU A 372 -26.66 3.76 36.36
CA LEU A 372 -26.76 3.49 37.80
C LEU A 372 -27.36 4.67 38.59
N HIS A 373 -26.92 5.90 38.33
CA HIS A 373 -27.40 7.10 39.03
C HIS A 373 -28.60 7.71 38.31
N THR A 374 -29.73 7.01 38.40
CA THR A 374 -30.92 7.28 37.60
C THR A 374 -31.72 8.53 37.97
N PHE A 375 -31.47 9.25 39.08
CA PHE A 375 -32.40 10.32 39.47
C PHE A 375 -31.87 11.50 40.33
N LYS A 376 -30.63 11.50 40.82
CA LYS A 376 -30.15 12.56 41.74
C LYS A 376 -29.44 13.75 41.10
N MET A 377 -28.99 13.64 39.84
CA MET A 377 -28.11 14.64 39.20
C MET A 377 -28.78 15.47 38.10
N ALA A 378 -30.07 15.23 37.80
CA ALA A 378 -30.80 15.99 36.80
C ALA A 378 -31.27 17.33 37.41
N SER A 379 -30.60 18.44 37.06
CA SER A 379 -31.08 19.80 37.33
C SER A 379 -32.49 19.99 36.75
N GLU A 380 -33.36 20.74 37.44
CA GLU A 380 -34.77 20.94 37.08
C GLU A 380 -34.97 21.38 35.61
N LYS A 381 -34.04 22.17 35.05
CA LYS A 381 -34.07 22.62 33.64
C LYS A 381 -33.98 21.48 32.61
N PHE A 382 -33.29 20.39 32.95
CA PHE A 382 -33.20 19.23 32.06
C PHE A 382 -34.47 18.37 32.12
N ARG A 383 -35.27 18.45 33.19
CA ARG A 383 -36.51 17.66 33.32
C ARG A 383 -37.55 18.07 32.27
N ASP A 384 -37.65 19.37 31.95
CA ASP A 384 -38.62 19.87 30.97
C ASP A 384 -38.27 19.43 29.54
N VAL A 385 -37.00 19.47 29.13
CA VAL A 385 -36.56 18.99 27.81
C VAL A 385 -36.67 17.47 27.69
N LEU A 386 -36.38 16.74 28.77
CA LEU A 386 -36.50 15.28 28.80
C LEU A 386 -37.96 14.79 28.85
N SER A 387 -38.92 15.66 29.16
CA SER A 387 -40.35 15.30 29.17
C SER A 387 -40.85 14.84 27.79
N PHE A 388 -40.25 15.34 26.70
CA PHE A 388 -40.52 14.88 25.33
C PHE A 388 -40.05 13.43 25.07
N LEU A 389 -39.08 12.94 25.84
CA LEU A 389 -38.54 11.57 25.76
C LEU A 389 -39.23 10.59 26.74
N ASN A 390 -40.09 11.09 27.63
CA ASN A 390 -40.91 10.26 28.54
C ASN A 390 -41.83 9.22 27.86
N PRO A 391 -42.23 9.30 26.57
CA PRO A 391 -43.03 8.24 25.95
C PRO A 391 -42.28 6.91 25.80
N LEU A 392 -40.94 6.90 25.86
CA LEU A 392 -40.13 5.68 25.67
C LEU A 392 -40.00 4.87 26.96
N ARG A 393 -41.09 4.15 27.26
CA ARG A 393 -41.18 2.90 28.05
C ARG A 393 -39.91 2.49 28.86
N GLY A 394 -39.82 2.95 30.11
CA GLY A 394 -39.10 2.25 31.19
C GLY A 394 -37.59 2.46 31.33
N ILE A 395 -36.93 3.24 30.45
CA ILE A 395 -35.50 3.54 30.56
C ILE A 395 -35.32 4.98 31.08
N PRO A 396 -34.32 5.26 31.95
CA PRO A 396 -34.01 6.62 32.40
C PRO A 396 -33.78 7.56 31.21
N PRO A 397 -34.47 8.70 31.13
CA PRO A 397 -34.46 9.51 29.91
C PRO A 397 -33.09 10.20 29.68
N LEU A 398 -32.31 10.44 30.75
CA LEU A 398 -30.91 10.89 30.65
C LEU A 398 -30.01 9.83 30.00
N TYR A 399 -30.24 8.56 30.31
CA TYR A 399 -29.49 7.46 29.72
C TYR A 399 -29.83 7.29 28.24
N ILE A 400 -31.12 7.40 27.86
CA ILE A 400 -31.52 7.39 26.44
C ILE A 400 -30.84 8.51 25.67
N MET A 401 -30.81 9.73 26.21
CA MET A 401 -30.15 10.86 25.56
C MET A 401 -28.64 10.62 25.39
N ALA A 402 -27.97 10.09 26.43
CA ALA A 402 -26.55 9.73 26.36
C ALA A 402 -26.28 8.65 25.30
N VAL A 403 -27.11 7.61 25.24
CA VAL A 403 -27.02 6.54 24.23
C VAL A 403 -27.26 7.09 22.82
N ALA A 404 -28.26 7.96 22.64
CA ALA A 404 -28.55 8.57 21.34
C ALA A 404 -27.35 9.41 20.84
N LEU A 405 -26.72 10.18 21.72
CA LEU A 405 -25.54 10.97 21.40
C LEU A 405 -24.33 10.08 21.10
N TYR A 406 -24.15 8.99 21.86
CA TYR A 406 -23.11 7.99 21.61
C TYR A 406 -23.27 7.29 20.24
N LEU A 407 -24.50 6.99 19.82
CA LEU A 407 -24.81 6.31 18.56
C LEU A 407 -24.80 7.24 17.33
N LEU A 408 -24.95 8.55 17.52
CA LEU A 408 -25.05 9.52 16.43
C LEU A 408 -23.95 9.38 15.35
N PRO A 409 -22.65 9.22 15.69
CA PRO A 409 -21.60 9.06 14.68
C PRO A 409 -21.74 7.75 13.89
N ASN A 410 -22.19 6.68 14.54
CA ASN A 410 -22.38 5.37 13.89
C ASN A 410 -23.61 5.39 12.97
N LEU A 411 -24.68 6.08 13.38
CA LEU A 411 -25.87 6.30 12.55
C LEU A 411 -25.52 7.12 11.31
N LEU A 412 -24.75 8.20 11.47
CA LEU A 412 -24.25 8.98 10.34
C LEU A 412 -23.42 8.11 9.39
N ALA A 413 -22.51 7.29 9.91
CA ALA A 413 -21.72 6.37 9.10
C ALA A 413 -22.58 5.33 8.36
N ALA A 414 -23.64 4.82 8.99
CA ALA A 414 -24.58 3.89 8.37
C ALA A 414 -25.39 4.55 7.24
N VAL A 415 -25.86 5.79 7.44
CA VAL A 415 -26.54 6.57 6.39
C VAL A 415 -25.59 6.82 5.21
N LEU A 416 -24.35 7.23 5.49
CA LEU A 416 -23.33 7.42 4.45
C LEU A 416 -22.94 6.12 3.74
N PHE A 417 -23.03 4.98 4.42
CA PHE A 417 -22.84 3.68 3.80
C PHE A 417 -23.95 3.37 2.80
N ILE A 418 -25.22 3.54 3.19
CA ILE A 418 -26.39 3.28 2.31
C ILE A 418 -26.40 4.21 1.09
N PHE A 419 -25.93 5.46 1.25
CA PHE A 419 -25.86 6.46 0.18
C PHE A 419 -24.42 6.72 -0.28
N PRO A 420 -23.82 5.84 -1.11
CA PRO A 420 -22.43 6.00 -1.57
C PRO A 420 -22.23 7.26 -2.41
N MET A 421 -23.28 7.78 -3.07
CA MET A 421 -23.21 9.06 -3.79
C MET A 421 -22.88 10.23 -2.85
N LEU A 422 -23.56 10.30 -1.70
CA LEU A 422 -23.31 11.34 -0.69
C LEU A 422 -21.93 11.16 -0.08
N ARG A 423 -21.52 9.92 0.19
CA ARG A 423 -20.20 9.61 0.74
C ARG A 423 -19.06 9.99 -0.21
N ARG A 424 -19.17 9.70 -1.51
CA ARG A 424 -18.18 10.13 -2.52
C ARG A 424 -18.09 11.65 -2.59
N TRP A 425 -19.23 12.36 -2.51
CA TRP A 425 -19.25 13.82 -2.51
C TRP A 425 -18.53 14.41 -1.28
N ILE A 426 -18.76 13.85 -0.08
CA ILE A 426 -18.07 14.27 1.15
C ILE A 426 -16.57 13.97 1.08
N GLU A 427 -16.17 12.77 0.65
CA GLU A 427 -14.75 12.38 0.59
C GLU A 427 -13.95 13.19 -0.45
N ASN A 428 -14.60 13.66 -1.52
CA ASN A 428 -13.99 14.51 -2.55
C ASN A 428 -14.06 16.01 -2.23
N SER A 429 -14.78 16.42 -1.17
CA SER A 429 -14.92 17.83 -0.82
C SER A 429 -13.66 18.34 -0.11
N ASP A 430 -13.10 19.44 -0.61
CA ASP A 430 -11.95 20.12 0.00
C ASP A 430 -12.35 21.10 1.11
N TRP A 431 -13.62 21.13 1.52
CA TRP A 431 -14.09 22.07 2.53
C TRP A 431 -13.45 21.80 3.90
N HIS A 432 -12.96 22.85 4.57
CA HIS A 432 -12.20 22.75 5.81
C HIS A 432 -12.94 21.99 6.93
N ILE A 433 -14.26 22.20 7.06
CA ILE A 433 -15.09 21.52 8.06
C ILE A 433 -15.19 20.01 7.77
N ILE A 434 -15.47 19.65 6.52
CA ILE A 434 -15.53 18.24 6.08
C ILE A 434 -14.17 17.58 6.29
N ARG A 435 -13.08 18.26 5.96
CA ARG A 435 -11.73 17.76 6.15
C ARG A 435 -11.37 17.55 7.63
N PHE A 436 -11.84 18.42 8.51
CA PHE A 436 -11.68 18.26 9.95
C PHE A 436 -12.48 17.06 10.48
N LEU A 437 -13.74 16.90 10.07
CA LEU A 437 -14.57 15.74 10.42
C LEU A 437 -13.97 14.43 9.89
N LEU A 438 -13.47 14.44 8.65
CA LEU A 438 -12.80 13.29 8.06
C LEU A 438 -11.47 12.98 8.74
N TRP A 439 -10.73 13.97 9.25
CA TRP A 439 -9.48 13.73 9.98
C TRP A 439 -9.67 12.84 11.22
N TRP A 440 -10.82 12.93 11.89
CA TRP A 440 -11.19 12.06 13.00
C TRP A 440 -11.36 10.58 12.57
N SER A 441 -11.93 10.37 11.38
CA SER A 441 -12.28 9.04 10.85
C SER A 441 -11.16 8.38 10.03
N GLN A 442 -10.51 9.13 9.13
CA GLN A 442 -9.54 8.64 8.15
C GLN A 442 -8.26 9.50 8.09
N PRO A 443 -7.07 8.88 7.92
CA PRO A 443 -5.84 9.62 7.68
C PRO A 443 -5.85 10.31 6.30
N ARG A 444 -5.03 11.36 6.15
CA ARG A 444 -5.00 12.20 4.94
C ARG A 444 -4.56 11.43 3.67
N ILE A 445 -3.72 10.40 3.84
CA ILE A 445 -3.07 9.65 2.75
C ILE A 445 -3.84 8.35 2.42
N TYR A 446 -5.10 8.22 2.82
CA TYR A 446 -5.88 7.03 2.49
C TYR A 446 -6.13 6.96 0.98
N VAL A 447 -5.54 5.96 0.32
CA VAL A 447 -5.57 5.78 -1.15
C VAL A 447 -6.97 5.41 -1.66
N GLY A 448 -7.81 4.80 -0.83
CA GLY A 448 -9.16 4.35 -1.20
C GLY A 448 -10.27 5.42 -1.14
N ARG A 449 -9.93 6.72 -1.14
CA ARG A 449 -10.93 7.81 -1.09
C ARG A 449 -11.74 7.87 -2.38
N GLY A 450 -13.06 7.95 -2.25
CA GLY A 450 -13.98 8.05 -3.40
C GLY A 450 -14.09 6.78 -4.25
N MET A 451 -13.39 5.68 -3.89
CA MET A 451 -13.42 4.39 -4.58
C MET A 451 -14.56 3.49 -4.08
N HIS A 452 -15.79 4.01 -4.00
CA HIS A 452 -16.94 3.17 -3.64
C HIS A 452 -17.50 2.43 -4.83
N GLU A 453 -18.01 1.23 -4.61
CA GLU A 453 -18.74 0.45 -5.60
C GLU A 453 -20.12 1.05 -5.94
N SER A 454 -20.76 0.50 -6.98
CA SER A 454 -22.13 0.88 -7.35
C SER A 454 -23.15 0.60 -6.23
N GLN A 455 -24.23 1.38 -6.16
CA GLN A 455 -25.31 1.20 -5.18
C GLN A 455 -25.92 -0.22 -5.22
N PHE A 456 -26.04 -0.78 -6.42
CA PHE A 456 -26.62 -2.11 -6.60
C PHE A 456 -25.72 -3.20 -6.02
N SER A 457 -24.40 -3.13 -6.25
CA SER A 457 -23.43 -4.04 -5.66
C SER A 457 -23.47 -3.96 -4.13
N LEU A 458 -23.61 -2.76 -3.58
CA LEU A 458 -23.71 -2.53 -2.14
C LEU A 458 -24.97 -3.16 -1.53
N ILE A 459 -26.14 -2.98 -2.18
CA ILE A 459 -27.40 -3.56 -1.72
C ILE A 459 -27.32 -5.08 -1.73
N LYS A 460 -26.80 -5.68 -2.81
CA LYS A 460 -26.56 -7.14 -2.90
C LYS A 460 -25.69 -7.64 -1.75
N TYR A 461 -24.56 -6.98 -1.51
CA TYR A 461 -23.65 -7.31 -0.43
C TYR A 461 -24.33 -7.19 0.95
N THR A 462 -25.12 -6.13 1.15
CA THR A 462 -25.84 -5.90 2.40
C THR A 462 -26.89 -6.98 2.65
N ILE A 463 -27.69 -7.33 1.64
CA ILE A 463 -28.69 -8.40 1.75
C ILE A 463 -28.02 -9.73 2.08
N PHE A 464 -26.92 -10.07 1.40
CA PHE A 464 -26.17 -11.29 1.67
C PHE A 464 -25.76 -11.41 3.16
N TRP A 465 -25.12 -10.37 3.69
CA TRP A 465 -24.67 -10.39 5.09
C TRP A 465 -25.81 -10.32 6.10
N VAL A 466 -26.85 -9.53 5.84
CA VAL A 466 -28.02 -9.46 6.75
C VAL A 466 -28.72 -10.81 6.82
N SER A 467 -28.97 -11.47 5.68
CA SER A 467 -29.58 -12.81 5.65
C SER A 467 -28.73 -13.85 6.38
N LEU A 468 -27.42 -13.88 6.12
CA LEU A 468 -26.48 -14.79 6.80
C LEU A 468 -26.49 -14.58 8.32
N LEU A 469 -26.34 -13.33 8.76
CA LEU A 469 -26.29 -12.99 10.19
C LEU A 469 -27.62 -13.30 10.89
N CYS A 470 -28.77 -13.01 10.26
CA CYS A 470 -30.08 -13.33 10.81
C CYS A 470 -30.24 -14.84 11.07
N CYS A 471 -29.91 -15.69 10.09
CA CYS A 471 -29.96 -17.15 10.26
C CYS A 471 -29.00 -17.64 11.33
N LYS A 472 -27.75 -17.14 11.31
CA LYS A 472 -26.71 -17.50 12.28
C LYS A 472 -27.11 -17.13 13.72
N PHE A 473 -27.63 -15.93 13.95
CA PHE A 473 -28.05 -15.51 15.28
C PHE A 473 -29.33 -16.20 15.75
N ALA A 474 -30.26 -16.50 14.85
CA ALA A 474 -31.42 -17.32 15.20
C ALA A 474 -30.98 -18.71 15.68
N PHE A 475 -30.09 -19.36 14.93
CA PHE A 475 -29.52 -20.65 15.32
C PHE A 475 -28.76 -20.57 16.66
N SER A 476 -27.88 -19.58 16.81
CA SER A 476 -27.13 -19.36 18.05
C SER A 476 -28.05 -19.16 19.25
N TYR A 477 -29.14 -18.39 19.09
CA TYR A 477 -30.08 -18.15 20.18
C TYR A 477 -30.83 -19.42 20.60
N PHE A 478 -31.46 -20.11 19.64
CA PHE A 478 -32.33 -21.25 19.92
C PHE A 478 -31.58 -22.52 20.31
N VAL A 479 -30.43 -22.79 19.67
CA VAL A 479 -29.69 -24.05 19.82
C VAL A 479 -28.55 -23.94 20.82
N GLN A 480 -27.84 -22.81 20.87
CA GLN A 480 -26.65 -22.66 21.70
C GLN A 480 -26.97 -21.99 23.04
N ILE A 481 -27.52 -20.78 23.03
CA ILE A 481 -27.62 -19.94 24.23
C ILE A 481 -28.82 -20.30 25.10
N LYS A 482 -30.02 -20.44 24.53
CA LYS A 482 -31.25 -20.70 25.29
C LYS A 482 -31.19 -22.01 26.12
N PRO A 483 -30.68 -23.14 25.60
CA PRO A 483 -30.60 -24.39 26.36
C PRO A 483 -29.62 -24.32 27.53
N LEU A 484 -28.57 -23.49 27.46
CA LEU A 484 -27.57 -23.35 28.53
C LEU A 484 -28.09 -22.60 29.76
N VAL A 485 -29.06 -21.71 29.58
CA VAL A 485 -29.55 -20.86 30.68
C VAL A 485 -30.17 -21.69 31.81
N LYS A 486 -30.94 -22.74 31.49
CA LYS A 486 -31.60 -23.56 32.51
C LYS A 486 -30.58 -24.32 33.39
N PRO A 487 -29.64 -25.11 32.83
CA PRO A 487 -28.55 -25.71 33.61
C PRO A 487 -27.72 -24.66 34.38
N THR A 488 -27.48 -23.49 33.80
CA THR A 488 -26.71 -22.43 34.49
C THR A 488 -27.46 -21.92 35.74
N LYS A 489 -28.78 -21.71 35.65
CA LYS A 489 -29.60 -21.34 36.82
C LYS A 489 -29.59 -22.44 37.88
N ASP A 490 -29.70 -23.70 37.46
CA ASP A 490 -29.69 -24.85 38.36
C ASP A 490 -28.34 -24.97 39.09
N ILE A 491 -27.21 -24.85 38.39
CA ILE A 491 -25.86 -24.86 38.97
C ILE A 491 -25.64 -23.68 39.92
N MET A 492 -26.14 -22.49 39.58
CA MET A 492 -26.02 -21.29 40.42
C MET A 492 -26.87 -21.35 41.69
N ASN A 493 -27.93 -22.18 41.70
CA ASN A 493 -28.81 -22.36 42.87
C ASN A 493 -28.26 -23.35 43.90
N ILE A 494 -27.23 -24.13 43.58
CA ILE A 494 -26.60 -25.09 44.50
C ILE A 494 -25.71 -24.32 45.49
N HIS A 495 -26.08 -24.34 46.77
CA HIS A 495 -25.32 -23.73 47.87
C HIS A 495 -24.68 -24.83 48.72
N ARG A 496 -23.39 -24.66 49.08
CA ARG A 496 -22.48 -25.63 49.76
C ARG A 496 -22.00 -26.77 48.85
N VAL A 497 -20.93 -26.49 48.10
CA VAL A 497 -20.19 -27.49 47.31
C VAL A 497 -18.81 -27.68 47.94
N GLU A 498 -18.49 -28.90 48.34
CA GLU A 498 -17.12 -29.31 48.67
C GLU A 498 -16.47 -29.82 47.38
N TYR A 499 -15.52 -29.05 46.84
CA TYR A 499 -14.75 -29.46 45.66
C TYR A 499 -13.69 -30.49 46.09
N GLU A 500 -13.73 -31.71 45.54
CA GLU A 500 -12.69 -32.73 45.77
C GLU A 500 -11.30 -32.27 45.31
N TRP A 501 -11.22 -31.44 44.28
CA TRP A 501 -9.97 -30.84 43.78
C TRP A 501 -9.58 -29.57 44.57
N HIS A 502 -9.23 -29.76 45.84
CA HIS A 502 -8.89 -28.68 46.76
C HIS A 502 -7.61 -27.90 46.37
N GLU A 503 -6.73 -28.44 45.52
CA GLU A 503 -5.48 -27.77 45.11
C GLU A 503 -5.70 -26.57 44.17
N PHE A 504 -6.68 -26.66 43.27
CA PHE A 504 -6.97 -25.59 42.31
C PHE A 504 -8.00 -24.59 42.85
N PHE A 505 -8.91 -25.03 43.73
CA PHE A 505 -9.99 -24.18 44.26
C PHE A 505 -10.20 -24.34 45.78
N PRO A 506 -9.17 -24.07 46.62
CA PRO A 506 -9.19 -24.37 48.05
C PRO A 506 -10.27 -23.64 48.87
N LYS A 507 -10.91 -22.58 48.33
CA LYS A 507 -11.94 -21.77 49.03
C LYS A 507 -13.06 -21.27 48.10
N ALA A 508 -13.38 -21.99 47.03
CA ALA A 508 -14.44 -21.54 46.10
C ALA A 508 -15.84 -21.76 46.70
N LYS A 509 -16.47 -20.69 47.21
CA LYS A 509 -17.84 -20.70 47.75
C LYS A 509 -18.95 -20.70 46.68
N HIS A 510 -18.60 -20.51 45.41
CA HIS A 510 -19.54 -20.33 44.29
C HIS A 510 -19.14 -21.19 43.09
N ASN A 511 -20.14 -21.70 42.36
CA ASN A 511 -19.97 -22.66 41.25
C ASN A 511 -19.49 -22.04 39.92
N TYR A 512 -18.74 -20.93 39.96
CA TYR A 512 -18.34 -20.20 38.76
C TYR A 512 -17.46 -21.02 37.82
N GLY A 513 -16.60 -21.91 38.35
CA GLY A 513 -15.75 -22.78 37.53
C GLY A 513 -16.57 -23.73 36.66
N ALA A 514 -17.60 -24.37 37.22
CA ALA A 514 -18.50 -25.26 36.47
C ALA A 514 -19.28 -24.50 35.39
N VAL A 515 -19.72 -23.28 35.69
CA VAL A 515 -20.39 -22.41 34.70
C VAL A 515 -19.44 -22.04 33.56
N VAL A 516 -18.19 -21.68 33.87
CA VAL A 516 -17.18 -21.37 32.83
C VAL A 516 -16.91 -22.59 31.96
N SER A 517 -16.73 -23.78 32.54
CA SER A 517 -16.53 -25.02 31.80
C SER A 517 -17.72 -25.39 30.90
N LEU A 518 -18.95 -25.10 31.33
CA LEU A 518 -20.16 -25.32 30.52
C LEU A 518 -20.23 -24.33 29.34
N TRP A 519 -19.93 -23.06 29.57
CA TRP A 519 -20.07 -22.00 28.57
C TRP A 519 -18.91 -21.93 27.57
N MET A 520 -17.68 -22.24 27.99
CA MET A 520 -16.47 -22.04 27.18
C MET A 520 -16.51 -22.78 25.83
N PRO A 521 -16.86 -24.08 25.75
CA PRO A 521 -16.98 -24.78 24.45
C PRO A 521 -18.03 -24.16 23.54
N VAL A 522 -19.17 -23.74 24.09
CA VAL A 522 -20.27 -23.17 23.31
C VAL A 522 -19.91 -21.77 22.78
N ILE A 523 -19.21 -20.95 23.57
CA ILE A 523 -18.69 -19.67 23.12
C ILE A 523 -17.66 -19.86 22.00
N LEU A 524 -16.78 -20.87 22.08
CA LEU A 524 -15.84 -21.18 21.00
C LEU A 524 -16.56 -21.59 19.71
N VAL A 525 -17.56 -22.47 19.81
CA VAL A 525 -18.40 -22.86 18.66
C VAL A 525 -19.11 -21.64 18.07
N TYR A 526 -19.64 -20.74 18.90
CA TYR A 526 -20.30 -19.51 18.44
C TYR A 526 -19.41 -18.63 17.54
N PHE A 527 -18.11 -18.51 17.86
CA PHE A 527 -17.17 -17.77 17.01
C PHE A 527 -16.84 -18.55 15.72
N MET A 528 -16.61 -19.85 15.81
CA MET A 528 -16.25 -20.72 14.68
C MET A 528 -17.38 -20.92 13.66
N ASP A 529 -18.63 -21.04 14.13
CA ASP A 529 -19.82 -21.35 13.30
C ASP A 529 -20.05 -20.32 12.18
N THR A 530 -19.55 -19.09 12.34
CA THR A 530 -19.57 -18.06 11.29
C THR A 530 -19.00 -18.57 9.96
N GLN A 531 -17.92 -19.36 10.01
CA GLN A 531 -17.29 -19.90 8.81
C GLN A 531 -18.20 -20.91 8.11
N ILE A 532 -18.96 -21.69 8.87
CA ILE A 532 -19.90 -22.69 8.36
C ILE A 532 -21.07 -21.98 7.68
N TRP A 533 -21.70 -21.02 8.36
CA TRP A 533 -22.77 -20.21 7.78
C TRP A 533 -22.31 -19.45 6.53
N TYR A 534 -21.09 -18.91 6.55
CA TYR A 534 -20.51 -18.29 5.37
C TYR A 534 -20.35 -19.26 4.21
N ALA A 535 -19.81 -20.46 4.44
CA ALA A 535 -19.63 -21.47 3.40
C ALA A 535 -20.98 -21.92 2.78
N ILE A 536 -22.02 -22.09 3.61
CA ILE A 536 -23.36 -22.45 3.13
C ILE A 536 -23.94 -21.33 2.26
N PHE A 537 -23.99 -20.10 2.78
CA PHE A 537 -24.54 -18.96 2.05
C PHE A 537 -23.73 -18.61 0.81
N SER A 538 -22.39 -18.70 0.86
CA SER A 538 -21.53 -18.46 -0.31
C SER A 538 -21.76 -19.50 -1.41
N THR A 539 -22.01 -20.75 -1.04
CA THR A 539 -22.31 -21.83 -2.00
C THR A 539 -23.68 -21.63 -2.62
N ILE A 540 -24.70 -21.27 -1.84
CA ILE A 540 -26.06 -21.00 -2.36
C ILE A 540 -26.04 -19.77 -3.27
N TYR A 541 -25.45 -18.66 -2.82
CA TYR A 541 -25.40 -17.42 -3.58
C TYR A 541 -24.50 -17.55 -4.81
N GLY A 542 -23.35 -18.21 -4.67
CA GLY A 542 -22.45 -18.54 -5.77
C GLY A 542 -23.10 -19.47 -6.80
N GLY A 543 -23.87 -20.46 -6.33
CA GLY A 543 -24.67 -21.33 -7.19
C GLY A 543 -25.78 -20.58 -7.93
N PHE A 544 -26.48 -19.66 -7.25
CA PHE A 544 -27.50 -18.81 -7.87
C PHE A 544 -26.89 -17.88 -8.93
N ILE A 545 -25.81 -17.18 -8.60
CA ILE A 545 -25.09 -16.35 -9.58
C ILE A 545 -24.55 -17.22 -10.72
N GLY A 546 -23.97 -18.37 -10.42
CA GLY A 546 -23.51 -19.34 -11.41
C GLY A 546 -24.60 -19.75 -12.38
N ALA A 547 -25.80 -20.03 -11.88
CA ALA A 547 -26.97 -20.34 -12.71
C ALA A 547 -27.45 -19.12 -13.52
N CYS A 548 -27.49 -17.92 -12.91
CA CYS A 548 -27.88 -16.69 -13.60
C CYS A 548 -26.90 -16.29 -14.71
N ASP A 549 -25.61 -16.46 -14.47
CA ASP A 549 -24.54 -16.22 -15.46
C ASP A 549 -24.34 -17.42 -16.38
N ARG A 550 -25.14 -18.49 -16.22
CA ARG A 550 -25.10 -19.71 -17.02
C ARG A 550 -23.70 -20.35 -17.08
N LEU A 551 -22.95 -20.19 -15.99
CA LEU A 551 -21.65 -20.83 -15.80
C LEU A 551 -21.86 -22.34 -15.80
N GLY A 552 -21.30 -23.03 -16.79
CA GLY A 552 -21.52 -24.45 -17.03
C GLY A 552 -22.67 -24.80 -17.98
N GLU A 553 -23.20 -23.84 -18.76
CA GLU A 553 -24.11 -24.14 -19.91
C GLU A 553 -23.36 -24.88 -21.02
N ILE A 554 -22.06 -24.64 -21.21
CA ILE A 554 -21.25 -25.37 -22.21
C ILE A 554 -20.62 -26.59 -21.56
N ARG A 555 -21.32 -27.73 -21.59
CA ARG A 555 -20.80 -29.01 -21.08
C ARG A 555 -20.31 -29.95 -22.19
N THR A 556 -20.63 -29.64 -23.44
CA THR A 556 -20.31 -30.49 -24.60
C THR A 556 -19.72 -29.68 -25.74
N LEU A 557 -18.86 -30.33 -26.53
CA LEU A 557 -18.20 -29.72 -27.69
C LEU A 557 -19.23 -29.27 -28.75
N GLY A 558 -20.38 -29.95 -28.83
CA GLY A 558 -21.51 -29.55 -29.69
C GLY A 558 -22.16 -28.23 -29.27
N MET A 559 -22.36 -28.00 -27.97
CA MET A 559 -22.88 -26.72 -27.44
C MET A 559 -21.85 -25.60 -27.56
N LEU A 560 -20.55 -25.92 -27.43
CA LEU A 560 -19.48 -24.96 -27.70
C LEU A 560 -19.53 -24.52 -29.16
N ARG A 561 -19.66 -25.46 -30.10
CA ARG A 561 -19.71 -25.17 -31.54
C ARG A 561 -20.89 -24.28 -31.94
N SER A 562 -22.08 -24.53 -31.38
CA SER A 562 -23.26 -23.71 -31.68
C SER A 562 -23.15 -22.29 -31.11
N ARG A 563 -22.57 -22.12 -29.92
CA ARG A 563 -22.36 -20.81 -29.30
C ARG A 563 -21.12 -20.07 -29.82
N PHE A 564 -20.15 -20.78 -30.41
CA PHE A 564 -18.95 -20.17 -31.01
C PHE A 564 -19.31 -19.15 -32.09
N GLN A 565 -20.40 -19.38 -32.83
CA GLN A 565 -20.91 -18.43 -33.82
C GLN A 565 -21.38 -17.12 -33.18
N SER A 566 -21.87 -17.14 -31.93
CA SER A 566 -22.32 -15.94 -31.19
C SER A 566 -21.20 -15.22 -30.43
N LEU A 567 -20.01 -15.84 -30.32
CA LEU A 567 -18.87 -15.34 -29.55
C LEU A 567 -18.33 -13.98 -30.06
N PRO A 568 -18.17 -13.74 -31.39
CA PRO A 568 -17.71 -12.44 -31.88
C PRO A 568 -18.66 -11.30 -31.53
N GLY A 569 -19.97 -11.56 -31.53
CA GLY A 569 -21.00 -10.60 -31.16
C GLY A 569 -20.94 -10.24 -29.66
N ALA A 570 -20.82 -11.25 -28.79
CA ALA A 570 -20.66 -11.03 -27.36
C ALA A 570 -19.36 -10.26 -27.05
N PHE A 571 -18.25 -10.65 -27.69
CA PHE A 571 -16.94 -10.01 -27.53
C PHE A 571 -16.99 -8.51 -27.85
N ASN A 572 -17.53 -8.13 -29.02
CA ASN A 572 -17.60 -6.71 -29.38
C ASN A 572 -18.54 -5.91 -28.49
N THR A 573 -19.56 -6.54 -27.91
CA THR A 573 -20.51 -5.85 -27.02
C THR A 573 -19.89 -5.50 -25.67
N TYR A 574 -18.91 -6.29 -25.19
CA TYR A 574 -18.30 -6.13 -23.86
C TYR A 574 -16.87 -5.58 -23.87
N LEU A 575 -16.05 -5.92 -24.87
CA LEU A 575 -14.62 -5.59 -24.93
C LEU A 575 -14.27 -4.48 -25.92
N VAL A 576 -15.11 -4.23 -26.94
CA VAL A 576 -14.89 -3.12 -27.88
C VAL A 576 -15.82 -1.96 -27.49
N PRO A 577 -15.30 -0.78 -27.11
CA PRO A 577 -16.14 0.36 -26.80
C PRO A 577 -16.96 0.75 -28.05
N SER A 578 -18.27 0.54 -28.00
CA SER A 578 -19.18 1.14 -28.98
C SER A 578 -19.59 2.51 -28.45
N ASP A 579 -19.40 3.56 -29.26
CA ASP A 579 -19.74 4.96 -28.96
C ASP A 579 -21.22 5.18 -28.55
N LYS A 580 -22.09 4.16 -28.70
CA LYS A 580 -23.53 4.26 -28.43
C LYS A 580 -24.00 3.72 -27.08
N SER A 581 -23.12 3.35 -26.15
CA SER A 581 -23.52 2.66 -24.90
C SER A 581 -23.97 3.56 -23.73
N LYS A 582 -24.49 4.77 -23.98
CA LYS A 582 -24.99 5.66 -22.89
C LYS A 582 -26.44 5.42 -22.43
N LYS A 583 -27.18 4.46 -22.99
CA LYS A 583 -28.55 4.13 -22.50
C LYS A 583 -28.86 2.63 -22.64
N ARG A 584 -28.54 1.83 -21.62
CA ARG A 584 -29.20 0.52 -21.41
C ARG A 584 -29.86 0.52 -20.05
N GLY A 585 -31.19 0.58 -20.04
CA GLY A 585 -32.02 0.35 -18.87
C GLY A 585 -32.00 -1.12 -18.44
N PHE A 586 -32.43 -1.35 -17.21
CA PHE A 586 -32.49 -2.66 -16.55
C PHE A 586 -33.19 -3.73 -17.39
N SER A 587 -32.48 -4.82 -17.72
CA SER A 587 -33.08 -6.06 -18.20
C SER A 587 -32.40 -7.24 -17.51
N PHE A 588 -33.22 -8.12 -16.93
CA PHE A 588 -32.80 -9.35 -16.24
C PHE A 588 -32.57 -10.54 -17.18
N SER A 589 -32.68 -10.36 -18.50
CA SER A 589 -32.36 -11.40 -19.47
C SER A 589 -31.23 -10.94 -20.41
N LYS A 590 -30.07 -11.61 -20.34
CA LYS A 590 -29.04 -11.55 -21.39
C LYS A 590 -29.53 -12.38 -22.59
N ARG A 591 -30.44 -11.83 -23.40
CA ARG A 591 -30.69 -12.37 -24.75
C ARG A 591 -29.55 -11.90 -25.66
N PHE A 592 -28.76 -12.85 -26.14
CA PHE A 592 -27.78 -12.62 -27.18
C PHE A 592 -28.54 -12.68 -28.52
N ASP A 593 -28.79 -11.52 -29.13
CA ASP A 593 -29.40 -11.47 -30.45
C ASP A 593 -28.47 -12.09 -31.50
N GLU A 594 -29.06 -12.89 -32.37
CA GLU A 594 -28.40 -13.56 -33.49
C GLU A 594 -27.94 -12.54 -34.54
N ILE A 595 -26.83 -12.85 -35.21
CA ILE A 595 -26.04 -11.91 -36.00
C ILE A 595 -26.81 -11.44 -37.25
N THR A 596 -27.18 -10.16 -37.31
CA THR A 596 -27.62 -9.51 -38.55
C THR A 596 -26.43 -8.95 -39.34
N THR A 597 -26.60 -8.92 -40.66
CA THR A 597 -25.59 -8.89 -41.74
C THR A 597 -24.68 -7.66 -41.83
N ASN A 598 -24.74 -6.69 -40.91
CA ASN A 598 -23.99 -5.43 -40.99
C ASN A 598 -22.68 -5.39 -40.15
N ARG A 599 -22.13 -6.54 -39.77
CA ARG A 599 -21.03 -6.69 -38.77
C ARG A 599 -19.75 -7.40 -39.25
N ARG A 600 -19.39 -7.33 -40.54
CA ARG A 600 -18.12 -7.90 -41.05
C ARG A 600 -16.86 -7.30 -40.41
N SER A 601 -16.85 -5.98 -40.15
CA SER A 601 -15.73 -5.29 -39.51
C SER A 601 -15.57 -5.68 -38.03
N GLU A 602 -16.68 -5.95 -37.37
CA GLU A 602 -16.77 -6.43 -35.99
C GLU A 602 -16.21 -7.86 -35.85
N ALA A 603 -16.54 -8.76 -36.78
CA ALA A 603 -15.97 -10.11 -36.81
C ALA A 603 -14.46 -10.11 -37.08
N ALA A 604 -13.97 -9.18 -37.92
CA ALA A 604 -12.54 -9.05 -38.22
C ALA A 604 -11.71 -8.64 -37.00
N LYS A 605 -12.20 -7.72 -36.16
CA LYS A 605 -11.53 -7.33 -34.90
C LYS A 605 -11.43 -8.49 -33.91
N PHE A 606 -12.51 -9.26 -33.77
CA PHE A 606 -12.49 -10.47 -32.95
C PHE A 606 -11.48 -11.48 -33.50
N ALA A 607 -11.46 -11.70 -34.82
CA ALA A 607 -10.54 -12.65 -35.45
C ALA A 607 -9.06 -12.28 -35.24
N GLN A 608 -8.70 -10.99 -35.30
CA GLN A 608 -7.33 -10.54 -35.00
C GLN A 608 -6.91 -10.91 -33.59
N LEU A 609 -7.73 -10.59 -32.59
CA LEU A 609 -7.43 -10.94 -31.20
C LEU A 609 -7.43 -12.46 -30.98
N TRP A 610 -8.42 -13.16 -31.52
CA TRP A 610 -8.53 -14.61 -31.38
C TRP A 610 -7.32 -15.33 -31.99
N ASN A 611 -6.82 -14.86 -33.12
CA ASN A 611 -5.61 -15.39 -33.74
C ASN A 611 -4.38 -15.20 -32.84
N GLU A 612 -4.20 -14.04 -32.21
CA GLU A 612 -3.11 -13.81 -31.25
C GLU A 612 -3.21 -14.74 -30.04
N VAL A 613 -4.42 -14.96 -29.50
CA VAL A 613 -4.64 -15.92 -28.40
C VAL A 613 -4.24 -17.34 -28.81
N ILE A 614 -4.60 -17.77 -30.02
CA ILE A 614 -4.22 -19.09 -30.53
C ILE A 614 -2.71 -19.17 -30.80
N CYS A 615 -2.10 -18.12 -31.33
CA CYS A 615 -0.64 -18.05 -31.52
C CYS A 615 0.09 -18.16 -30.17
N SER A 616 -0.35 -17.43 -29.16
CA SER A 616 0.21 -17.51 -27.80
C SER A 616 0.07 -18.93 -27.22
N PHE A 617 -1.09 -19.59 -27.37
CA PHE A 617 -1.24 -20.98 -26.91
C PHE A 617 -0.38 -21.99 -27.70
N ARG A 618 -0.04 -21.70 -28.95
CA ARG A 618 0.90 -22.50 -29.75
C ARG A 618 2.34 -22.25 -29.34
N GLU A 619 2.72 -21.02 -29.01
CA GLU A 619 4.05 -20.67 -28.50
C GLU A 619 4.30 -21.25 -27.10
N GLU A 620 3.27 -21.29 -26.25
CA GLU A 620 3.31 -21.91 -24.91
C GLU A 620 3.12 -23.45 -24.93
N ASP A 621 3.09 -24.07 -26.12
CA ASP A 621 3.06 -25.54 -26.35
C ASP A 621 1.80 -26.25 -25.77
N LEU A 622 0.72 -25.53 -25.46
CA LEU A 622 -0.53 -26.09 -24.92
C LEU A 622 -1.42 -26.75 -25.99
N ILE A 623 -1.22 -26.43 -27.27
CA ILE A 623 -2.01 -26.92 -28.43
C ILE A 623 -1.09 -27.54 -29.51
N SER A 624 0.19 -27.76 -29.19
CA SER A 624 1.19 -28.26 -30.12
C SER A 624 1.34 -29.77 -30.01
N ASP A 625 1.03 -30.51 -31.08
CA ASP A 625 1.23 -31.97 -31.18
C ASP A 625 2.72 -32.38 -31.31
N ARG A 626 3.68 -31.48 -31.05
CA ARG A 626 5.12 -31.74 -31.28
C ARG A 626 5.78 -32.71 -30.31
N LYS A 627 5.04 -33.35 -29.39
CA LYS A 627 5.53 -34.47 -28.57
C LYS A 627 4.87 -35.82 -28.85
N GLY A 628 4.40 -36.03 -30.07
CA GLY A 628 4.00 -37.35 -30.57
C GLY A 628 4.82 -37.79 -31.78
N CYS A 629 6.15 -37.88 -31.66
CA CYS A 629 7.05 -38.70 -32.51
C CYS A 629 8.52 -38.41 -32.18
N VAL A 630 9.06 -39.01 -31.11
CA VAL A 630 10.45 -39.45 -31.04
C VAL A 630 10.47 -40.76 -30.23
N ASN A 631 10.43 -41.88 -30.95
CA ASN A 631 11.18 -43.09 -30.58
C ASN A 631 12.31 -43.19 -31.60
#